data_AF-D2PS40-F1
#
_entry.id   AF-D2PS40-F1
#
_cell.length_a   1.000
_cell.length_b   1.000
_cell.length_c   1.000
_cell.angle_alpha   90.00
_cell.angle_beta   90.00
_cell.angle_gamma   90.00
#
_symmetry.space_group_name_H-M   'P 1'
#
loop_
_entity.id
_entity.type
_entity.pdbx_description
1 polymer ?
#
loop_
_entity_poly.entity_id
_entity_poly.type
_entity_poly.pdbx_seq_one_letter_code
_entity_poly.pdbx_strand_id
1 'polypeptide(L)'
;MTHPYLTPNGAPSVREITLHYVTVCLHLEKMDDFLANLPSALNSVTGPRMEANLVNATLDLNDKAWDRRTKLAAERTTAYDALFTECGGDQSRIDACVSTVAKEFGIVLEPTQ
;
A
#
# COMPACT_ATOMS: atom_id res chain seq x y z
N MET A 1 -29.56 7.93 4.74
CA MET A 1 -28.98 7.21 3.59
C MET A 1 -27.76 6.45 4.10
N THR A 2 -27.82 5.14 4.17
CA THR A 2 -26.65 4.29 4.40
C THR A 2 -25.79 4.34 3.15
N HIS A 3 -24.51 4.71 3.26
CA HIS A 3 -23.58 4.54 2.15
C HIS A 3 -23.63 3.07 1.72
N PRO A 4 -23.69 2.74 0.41
CA PRO A 4 -23.86 1.37 -0.07
C PRO A 4 -22.73 0.42 0.36
N TYR A 5 -21.70 0.99 0.97
CA TYR A 5 -20.49 0.32 1.40
C TYR A 5 -20.38 0.19 2.93
N LEU A 6 -21.16 0.95 3.71
CA LEU A 6 -21.25 0.78 5.16
C LEU A 6 -22.35 -0.24 5.50
N THR A 7 -22.07 -1.11 6.46
CA THR A 7 -23.10 -2.00 7.01
C THR A 7 -24.16 -1.19 7.77
N PRO A 8 -25.36 -1.75 8.05
CA PRO A 8 -26.44 -1.03 8.72
C PRO A 8 -26.09 -0.49 10.13
N ASN A 9 -25.06 -1.04 10.78
CA ASN A 9 -24.58 -0.58 12.09
C ASN A 9 -23.47 0.49 12.00
N GLY A 10 -23.10 0.92 10.78
CA GLY A 10 -22.05 1.92 10.54
C GLY A 10 -20.62 1.36 10.51
N ALA A 11 -20.42 0.05 10.67
CA ALA A 11 -19.13 -0.59 10.47
C ALA A 11 -18.82 -0.76 8.97
N PRO A 12 -17.53 -0.73 8.58
CA PRO A 12 -17.17 -0.91 7.20
C PRO A 12 -17.56 -2.30 6.68
N SER A 13 -18.06 -2.39 5.45
CA SER A 13 -18.34 -3.71 4.87
C SER A 13 -17.06 -4.46 4.52
N VAL A 14 -17.17 -5.78 4.34
CA VAL A 14 -16.12 -6.64 3.75
C VAL A 14 -15.52 -5.97 2.49
N ARG A 15 -16.37 -5.34 1.67
CA ARG A 15 -15.94 -4.66 0.46
C ARG A 15 -15.06 -3.44 0.74
N GLU A 16 -15.41 -2.61 1.72
CA GLU A 16 -14.60 -1.44 2.09
C GLU A 16 -13.27 -1.85 2.70
N ILE A 17 -13.29 -2.88 3.54
CA ILE A 17 -12.07 -3.42 4.16
C ILE A 17 -11.17 -4.01 3.08
N THR A 18 -11.73 -4.75 2.12
CA THR A 18 -10.99 -5.27 0.96
C THR A 18 -10.42 -4.14 0.10
N LEU A 19 -11.22 -3.10 -0.17
CA LEU A 19 -10.77 -1.93 -0.92
C LEU A 19 -9.61 -1.23 -0.23
N HIS A 20 -9.72 -1.03 1.08
CA HIS A 20 -8.66 -0.44 1.88
C HIS A 20 -7.40 -1.30 1.84
N TYR A 21 -7.50 -2.61 2.07
CA TYR A 21 -6.39 -3.55 1.99
C TYR A 21 -5.68 -3.51 0.63
N VAL A 22 -6.42 -3.63 -0.47
CA VAL A 22 -5.88 -3.57 -1.84
C VAL A 22 -5.19 -2.22 -2.09
N THR A 23 -5.82 -1.13 -1.66
CA THR A 23 -5.25 0.22 -1.80
C THR A 23 -3.92 0.33 -1.06
N VAL A 24 -3.81 -0.16 0.17
CA VAL A 24 -2.56 -0.13 0.94
C VAL A 24 -1.48 -0.98 0.28
N CYS A 25 -1.83 -2.16 -0.24
CA CYS A 25 -0.89 -3.01 -1.01
C CYS A 25 -0.30 -2.27 -2.22
N LEU A 26 -1.14 -1.62 -3.03
CA LEU A 26 -0.68 -0.84 -4.19
C LEU A 26 0.22 0.33 -3.78
N HIS A 27 -0.11 1.03 -2.71
CA HIS A 27 0.75 2.12 -2.20
C HIS A 27 2.09 1.61 -1.74
N LEU A 28 2.12 0.45 -1.09
CA LEU A 28 3.35 -0.19 -0.65
C LEU A 28 4.22 -0.60 -1.84
N GLU A 29 3.65 -1.24 -2.87
CA GLU A 29 4.34 -1.56 -4.11
C GLU A 29 4.95 -0.32 -4.78
N LYS A 30 4.19 0.78 -4.88
CA LYS A 30 4.70 2.03 -5.44
C LYS A 30 5.79 2.69 -4.60
N MET A 31 5.73 2.54 -3.27
CA MET A 31 6.81 3.00 -2.39
C MET A 31 8.06 2.13 -2.52
N ASP A 32 7.91 0.82 -2.69
CA ASP A 32 9.02 -0.09 -2.93
C ASP A 32 9.70 0.21 -4.28
N ASP A 33 8.91 0.46 -5.33
CA ASP A 33 9.41 0.94 -6.62
C ASP A 33 10.17 2.26 -6.48
N PHE A 34 9.62 3.23 -5.73
CA PHE A 34 10.26 4.53 -5.51
C PHE A 34 11.58 4.39 -4.76
N LEU A 35 11.61 3.63 -3.67
CA LEU A 35 12.80 3.40 -2.86
C LEU A 35 13.88 2.63 -3.64
N ALA A 36 13.49 1.65 -4.46
CA ALA A 36 14.43 0.92 -5.31
C ALA A 36 15.08 1.80 -6.39
N ASN A 37 14.35 2.81 -6.89
CA ASN A 37 14.83 3.76 -7.90
C ASN A 37 15.49 5.01 -7.30
N LEU A 38 15.46 5.19 -5.98
CA LEU A 38 16.07 6.36 -5.33
C LEU A 38 17.59 6.45 -5.60
N PRO A 39 18.40 5.39 -5.47
CA PRO A 39 19.85 5.47 -5.68
C PRO A 39 20.25 5.91 -7.10
N SER A 40 19.49 5.51 -8.13
CA SER A 40 19.76 5.93 -9.52
C SER A 40 19.42 7.41 -9.74
N ALA A 41 18.36 7.91 -9.11
CA ALA A 41 18.03 9.33 -9.10
C ALA A 41 19.14 10.15 -8.40
N LEU A 42 19.70 9.66 -7.29
CA LEU A 42 20.77 10.37 -6.57
C LEU A 42 22.08 10.42 -7.35
N ASN A 43 22.47 9.33 -8.01
CA ASN A 43 23.67 9.27 -8.84
C ASN A 43 23.61 10.24 -10.04
N SER A 44 22.42 10.60 -10.51
CA SER A 44 22.22 11.59 -11.58
C SER A 44 22.41 13.06 -11.13
N VAL A 45 22.32 13.29 -9.81
CA VAL A 45 22.44 14.62 -9.18
C VAL A 45 23.86 14.87 -8.65
N THR A 46 24.64 13.81 -8.38
CA THR A 46 26.01 13.88 -7.84
C THR A 46 27.05 14.24 -8.91
N GLY A 47 27.05 15.49 -9.39
CA GLY A 47 28.19 16.09 -10.08
C GLY A 47 29.26 16.61 -9.09
N PRO A 48 30.50 16.88 -9.53
CA PRO A 48 31.64 17.21 -8.67
C PRO A 48 31.56 18.56 -7.92
N ARG A 49 30.45 19.30 -8.01
CA ARG A 49 30.18 20.54 -7.26
C ARG A 49 28.84 20.42 -6.54
N MET A 50 28.80 19.66 -5.47
CA MET A 50 27.57 19.48 -4.68
C MET A 50 27.62 20.31 -3.40
N GLU A 51 26.59 21.12 -3.16
CA GLU A 51 26.41 21.83 -1.90
C GLU A 51 25.92 20.85 -0.83
N ALA A 52 26.53 20.87 0.37
CA ALA A 52 26.17 19.99 1.48
C ALA A 52 24.67 20.03 1.84
N ASN A 53 23.99 21.14 1.55
CA ASN A 53 22.55 21.30 1.77
C ASN A 53 21.69 20.38 0.89
N LEU A 54 22.09 20.13 -0.36
CA LEU A 54 21.39 19.22 -1.28
C LEU A 54 21.50 17.77 -0.82
N VAL A 55 22.68 17.36 -0.35
CA VAL A 55 22.90 16.01 0.21
C VAL A 55 22.02 15.77 1.43
N ASN A 56 21.96 16.73 2.36
CA ASN A 56 21.14 16.62 3.56
C ASN A 56 19.64 16.57 3.25
N ALA A 57 19.15 17.38 2.31
CA ALA A 57 17.75 17.35 1.89
C ALA A 57 17.35 16.01 1.25
N THR A 58 18.25 15.45 0.44
CA THR A 58 18.09 14.12 -0.14
C THR A 58 17.97 13.02 0.92
N LEU A 59 18.84 13.03 1.93
CA LEU A 59 18.82 12.03 3.00
C LEU A 59 17.55 12.13 3.84
N ASP A 60 17.10 13.34 4.17
CA ASP A 60 15.83 13.57 4.90
C ASP A 60 14.61 13.07 4.10
N LEU A 61 14.58 13.27 2.78
CA LEU A 61 13.52 12.72 1.92
C LEU A 61 13.53 11.18 1.91
N ASN A 62 14.71 10.56 1.87
CA ASN A 62 14.85 9.10 1.95
C ASN A 62 14.34 8.54 3.29
N ASP A 63 14.72 9.17 4.41
CA ASP A 63 14.30 8.75 5.74
C ASP A 63 12.77 8.86 5.90
N LYS A 64 12.17 9.95 5.41
CA LYS A 64 10.71 10.13 5.39
C LYS A 64 9.99 9.09 4.52
N ALA A 65 10.58 8.72 3.39
CA ALA A 65 10.02 7.68 2.51
C ALA A 65 10.05 6.31 3.20
N TRP A 66 11.14 5.95 3.88
CA TRP A 66 11.25 4.73 4.67
C TRP A 66 10.28 4.68 5.87
N ASP A 67 10.11 5.80 6.58
CA ASP A 67 9.11 5.91 7.65
C ASP A 67 7.69 5.71 7.12
N ARG A 68 7.35 6.34 5.99
CA ARG A 68 6.04 6.16 5.34
C ARG A 68 5.81 4.72 4.89
N ARG A 69 6.81 4.08 4.28
CA ARG A 69 6.77 2.67 3.88
C ARG A 69 6.50 1.75 5.08
N THR A 70 7.16 2.01 6.20
CA THR A 70 6.98 1.23 7.44
C THR A 70 5.56 1.37 7.98
N LYS A 71 5.00 2.59 7.97
CA LYS A 71 3.60 2.84 8.36
C LYS A 71 2.61 2.11 7.44
N LEU A 72 2.82 2.14 6.12
CA LEU A 72 1.99 1.41 5.17
C LEU A 72 2.06 -0.11 5.38
N ALA A 73 3.22 -0.66 5.72
CA ALA A 73 3.35 -2.07 6.04
C ALA A 73 2.53 -2.48 7.28
N ALA A 74 2.52 -1.64 8.32
CA ALA A 74 1.70 -1.87 9.52
C ALA A 74 0.19 -1.71 9.23
N GLU A 75 -0.17 -0.73 8.40
CA GLU A 75 -1.54 -0.51 7.93
C GLU A 75 -2.05 -1.71 7.11
N ARG A 76 -1.19 -2.29 6.26
CA ARG A 76 -1.50 -3.50 5.48
C ARG A 76 -1.85 -4.67 6.39
N THR A 77 -1.04 -4.92 7.42
CA THR A 77 -1.29 -5.99 8.39
C THR A 77 -2.63 -5.77 9.09
N THR A 78 -2.89 -4.55 9.56
CA THR A 78 -4.15 -4.21 10.25
C THR A 78 -5.37 -4.40 9.33
N ALA A 79 -5.27 -3.95 8.06
CA ALA A 79 -6.32 -4.12 7.06
C ALA A 79 -6.55 -5.60 6.71
N TYR A 80 -5.48 -6.38 6.62
CA TYR A 80 -5.56 -7.83 6.40
C TYR A 80 -6.23 -8.55 7.58
N ASP A 81 -5.87 -8.24 8.82
CA ASP A 81 -6.46 -8.87 10.00
C ASP A 81 -7.97 -8.56 10.12
N ALA A 82 -8.37 -7.33 9.78
CA ALA A 82 -9.77 -6.95 9.68
C ALA A 82 -10.49 -7.75 8.58
N LEU A 83 -9.88 -7.87 7.40
CA LEU A 83 -10.44 -8.65 6.29
C LEU A 83 -10.55 -10.14 6.64
N PHE A 84 -9.52 -10.69 7.28
CA PHE A 84 -9.48 -12.07 7.74
C PHE A 84 -10.61 -12.36 8.72
N THR A 85 -10.83 -11.46 9.68
CA THR A 85 -11.92 -11.56 10.66
C THR A 85 -13.30 -11.55 9.98
N GLU A 86 -13.54 -10.60 9.07
CA GLU A 86 -14.81 -10.48 8.35
C GLU A 86 -15.08 -11.63 7.36
N CYS A 87 -14.01 -12.21 6.79
CA CYS A 87 -14.09 -13.41 5.98
C CYS A 87 -14.21 -14.70 6.81
N GLY A 88 -14.23 -14.61 8.15
CA GLY A 88 -14.34 -15.77 9.04
C GLY A 88 -13.11 -16.67 9.05
N GLY A 89 -11.93 -16.11 8.72
CA GLY A 89 -10.67 -16.82 8.60
C GLY A 89 -10.52 -17.72 7.37
N ASP A 90 -11.43 -17.62 6.41
CA ASP A 90 -11.39 -18.39 5.17
C ASP A 90 -10.58 -17.67 4.09
N GLN A 91 -9.38 -18.19 3.81
CA GLN A 91 -8.48 -17.64 2.79
C GLN A 91 -9.12 -17.65 1.39
N SER A 92 -9.94 -18.65 1.05
CA SER A 92 -10.60 -18.70 -0.27
C SER A 92 -11.60 -17.55 -0.45
N ARG A 93 -12.27 -17.15 0.64
CA ARG A 93 -13.17 -15.99 0.64
C ARG A 93 -12.38 -14.68 0.54
N ILE A 94 -11.26 -14.57 1.24
CA ILE A 94 -10.36 -13.41 1.14
C ILE A 94 -9.88 -13.25 -0.30
N ASP A 95 -9.38 -14.32 -0.92
CA ASP A 95 -8.88 -14.31 -2.29
C ASP A 95 -9.99 -13.93 -3.29
N ALA A 96 -11.22 -14.41 -3.09
CA ALA A 96 -12.37 -14.03 -3.90
C ALA A 96 -12.74 -12.54 -3.75
N CYS A 97 -12.69 -12.01 -2.53
CA CYS A 97 -12.93 -10.58 -2.27
C CYS A 97 -11.85 -9.73 -2.95
N VAL A 98 -10.57 -10.05 -2.73
CA VAL A 98 -9.43 -9.35 -3.32
C VAL A 98 -9.48 -9.43 -4.84
N SER A 99 -9.80 -10.59 -5.43
CA SER A 99 -9.94 -10.75 -6.89
C SER A 99 -11.07 -9.91 -7.46
N THR A 100 -12.21 -9.85 -6.78
CA THR A 100 -13.35 -9.02 -7.16
C THR A 100 -12.96 -7.55 -7.20
N VAL A 101 -12.37 -7.05 -6.11
CA VAL A 101 -11.93 -5.65 -6.02
C VAL A 101 -10.84 -5.37 -7.05
N ALA A 102 -9.81 -6.21 -7.16
CA ALA A 102 -8.74 -6.01 -8.13
C ALA A 102 -9.28 -5.86 -9.57
N LYS A 103 -10.23 -6.70 -9.98
CA LYS A 103 -10.88 -6.60 -11.29
C LYS A 103 -11.63 -5.29 -11.50
N GLU A 104 -12.34 -4.79 -10.49
CA GLU A 104 -13.04 -3.50 -10.57
C GLU A 104 -12.09 -2.33 -10.83
N PHE A 105 -10.86 -2.42 -10.34
CA PHE A 105 -9.81 -1.40 -10.52
C PHE A 105 -8.84 -1.72 -11.66
N GLY A 106 -9.10 -2.76 -12.46
CA GLY A 106 -8.23 -3.15 -13.58
C GLY A 106 -6.87 -3.70 -13.16
N ILE A 107 -6.73 -4.17 -11.91
CA ILE A 107 -5.50 -4.75 -11.37
C ILE A 107 -5.47 -6.24 -11.73
N VAL A 108 -4.39 -6.65 -12.42
CA VAL A 108 -4.13 -8.05 -12.72
C VAL A 108 -3.38 -8.65 -11.53
N LEU A 109 -4.06 -9.52 -10.78
CA LEU A 109 -3.41 -10.31 -9.74
C LEU A 109 -2.71 -11.49 -10.43
N GLU A 110 -1.37 -11.49 -10.43
CA GLU A 110 -0.64 -12.68 -10.86
C GLU A 110 -0.83 -13.79 -9.82
N PRO A 111 -1.13 -15.03 -10.24
CA PRO A 111 -1.19 -16.15 -9.30
C PRO A 111 0.18 -16.32 -8.67
N THR A 112 0.24 -16.23 -7.35
CA THR A 112 1.44 -16.53 -6.58
C THR A 112 1.76 -18.01 -6.78
N GLN A 113 2.90 -18.30 -7.44
CA GLN A 113 3.39 -19.68 -7.63
C GLN A 113 3.90 -20.28 -6.32
#